data_AF-A0A1M6FQD7-F1
#
_entry.id   AF-A0A1M6FQD7-F1
#
_cell.length_a   1.000
_cell.length_b   1.000
_cell.length_c   1.000
_cell.angle_alpha   90.00
_cell.angle_beta   90.00
_cell.angle_gamma   90.00
#
_symmetry.space_group_name_H-M   'P 1'
#
loop_
_entity.id
_entity.type
_entity.pdbx_description
1 polymer ?
#
loop_
_entity_poly.entity_id
_entity_poly.type
_entity_poly.pdbx_seq_one_letter_code
_entity_poly.pdbx_strand_id
1 'polypeptide(L)' 'MKIQEVLAREILDSRGNPTIEVDVMLEGGFFGRAAIPSGASTGTSIDC' A
#
# COMPACT_ATOMS: atom_id res chain seq x y z
N MET A 1 5.84 -7.52 17.63
CA MET A 1 5.54 -6.21 17.02
C MET A 1 4.05 -6.10 16.87
N LYS A 2 3.44 -4.98 17.29
CA LYS A 2 2.01 -4.71 17.16
C LYS A 2 1.80 -3.53 16.21
N ILE A 3 0.80 -3.67 15.36
CA ILE A 3 0.34 -2.59 14.47
C ILE A 3 -0.52 -1.65 15.30
N GLN A 4 -0.17 -0.37 15.30
CA GLN A 4 -0.88 0.67 16.02
C GLN A 4 -2.00 1.24 15.16
N GLU A 5 -1.69 1.56 13.90
CA GLU A 5 -2.62 2.22 12.99
C GLU A 5 -2.32 1.84 11.53
N VAL A 6 -3.37 1.72 10.73
CA VAL A 6 -3.30 1.49 9.29
C VAL A 6 -4.22 2.50 8.61
N LEU A 7 -3.65 3.34 7.75
CA LEU A 7 -4.36 4.33 6.97
C LEU A 7 -4.24 3.97 5.49
N ALA A 8 -5.36 3.79 4.81
CA ALA A 8 -5.40 3.56 3.37
C ALA A 8 -6.08 4.73 2.66
N ARG A 9 -5.53 5.14 1.53
CA ARG A 9 -6.09 6.19 0.67
C ARG A 9 -6.10 5.74 -0.78
N GLU A 10 -7.14 6.11 -1.50
CA GLU A 10 -7.22 5.91 -2.94
C GLU A 10 -6.48 7.04 -3.64
N ILE A 11 -5.54 6.67 -4.50
CA ILE A 11 -4.76 7.57 -5.35
C ILE A 11 -4.90 7.13 -6.80
N LEU A 12 -4.72 8.06 -7.73
CA LEU A 12 -4.68 7.72 -9.15
C LEU A 12 -3.23 7.43 -9.56
N ASP A 13 -3.02 6.32 -10.27
CA ASP A 13 -1.73 6.04 -10.89
C ASP A 13 -1.47 6.98 -12.09
N SER A 14 -0.28 6.91 -12.67
CA SER A 14 0.08 7.76 -13.83
C SER A 14 -0.77 7.51 -15.09
N ARG A 15 -1.57 6.44 -15.12
CA ARG A 15 -2.48 6.07 -16.23
C ARG A 15 -3.94 6.44 -15.91
N GLY A 16 -4.20 7.06 -14.77
CA GLY A 16 -5.54 7.45 -14.33
C GLY A 16 -6.36 6.28 -13.78
N ASN A 17 -5.74 5.14 -13.45
CA ASN A 17 -6.44 4.05 -12.80
C ASN A 17 -6.45 4.27 -11.27
N PRO A 18 -7.57 3.98 -10.61
CA PRO A 18 -7.64 4.00 -9.16
C PRO A 18 -6.70 2.94 -8.59
N THR A 19 -5.85 3.35 -7.66
CA THR A 19 -4.93 2.49 -6.93
C THR A 19 -4.88 2.88 -5.45
N ILE A 20 -4.28 2.05 -4.61
CA ILE A 20 -4.33 2.20 -3.16
C ILE A 20 -2.92 2.47 -2.62
N GLU A 21 -2.80 3.47 -1.77
CA GLU A 21 -1.62 3.72 -0.95
C GLU A 21 -1.96 3.46 0.52
N VAL A 22 -1.08 2.74 1.21
CA VAL A 22 -1.26 2.36 2.61
C VAL A 22 -0.07 2.85 3.45
N ASP A 23 -0.40 3.55 4.52
CA ASP A 23 0.49 3.97 5.60
C ASP A 23 0.26 3.06 6.82
N VAL A 24 1.31 2.41 7.32
CA VAL A 24 1.27 1.56 8.51
C VAL A 24 2.17 2.14 9.58
N MET A 25 1.61 2.35 10.77
CA MET A 25 2.33 2.80 11.96
C MET A 25 2.36 1.68 13.00
N LEU A 26 3.56 1.33 13.47
CA LEU A 26 3.78 0.34 14.51
C LEU A 26 3.92 1.03 15.87
N GLU A 27 3.49 0.36 16.94
CA GLU A 27 3.57 0.91 18.32
C GLU A 27 5.01 1.26 18.75
N GLY A 28 6.02 0.70 18.07
CA GLY A 28 7.44 1.00 18.31
C GLY A 28 7.97 2.27 17.63
N GLY A 29 7.11 3.09 17.02
CA GLY A 29 7.51 4.30 16.28
C GLY A 29 8.04 4.04 14.86
N PHE A 30 7.96 2.81 14.38
CA PHE A 30 8.31 2.46 13.00
C PHE A 30 7.16 2.81 12.05
N PHE A 31 7.51 3.42 10.92
CA PHE A 31 6.57 3.83 9.88
C PHE A 31 6.91 3.13 8.56
N GLY A 32 5.90 2.57 7.91
CA GLY A 32 6.02 1.97 6.57
C GLY A 32 4.94 2.52 5.65
N ARG A 33 5.33 2.94 4.44
CA ARG A 33 4.42 3.35 3.37
C ARG A 33 4.59 2.42 2.18
N ALA A 34 3.48 1.92 1.66
CA ALA A 34 3.45 1.10 0.45
C ALA A 34 2.37 1.61 -0.50
N ALA A 35 2.77 1.95 -1.72
CA ALA A 35 1.85 2.22 -2.82
C ALA A 35 1.72 0.93 -3.64
N ILE A 36 0.50 0.43 -3.79
CA ILE A 36 0.23 -0.73 -4.63
C ILE A 36 0.02 -0.21 -6.06
N PRO A 37 0.70 -0.74 -7.08
CA PRO A 37 0.41 -0.38 -8.47
C PRO A 37 -0.88 -1.06 -8.96
N SER A 38 -1.60 -0.41 -9.86
CA SER A 38 -2.88 -0.89 -10.44
C SER A 38 -2.80 -2.28 -11.13
N GLY A 39 -1.59 -2.78 -11.40
CA GLY A 39 -1.34 -4.08 -12.03
C GLY A 39 -1.32 -5.30 -11.08
N ALA A 40 -1.31 -5.11 -9.77
CA ALA A 40 -1.23 -6.21 -8.79
C ALA A 40 -2.61 -6.81 -8.41
N SER A 41 -3.70 -6.28 -8.97
CA SER A 41 -5.09 -6.71 -8.69
C SER A 41 -5.50 -8.00 -9.40
N THR A 42 -4.63 -8.57 -10.26
CA THR A 42 -4.74 -9.96 -10.72
C THR A 42 -3.66 -10.73 -9.98
N GLY A 43 -4.02 -11.67 -9.10
CA GLY A 43 -3.09 -12.44 -8.27
C GLY A 43 -2.04 -13.21 -9.08
N THR A 44 -1.02 -12.51 -9.55
CA THR A 44 0.04 -13.02 -10.39
C THR A 44 1.33 -12.81 -9.63
N SER A 45 1.88 -13.92 -9.17
CA SER A 45 3.28 -14.12 -8.82
C SER A 45 4.21 -13.49 -9.88
N ILE A 46 4.46 -12.18 -9.80
CA ILE A 46 5.57 -11.51 -10.50
C ILE A 46 6.30 -10.57 -9.53
N ASP A 47 6.68 -11.09 -8.37
CA ASP A 47 7.88 -10.60 -7.71
C ASP A 47 9.04 -11.48 -8.21
N CYS A 48 9.89 -10.91 -9.05
CA CYS A 48 11.23 -11.41 -9.35
C CYS A 48 12.23 -10.30 -9.08
#